data_AF-A0A962ML85-F1
#
_entry.id   AF-A0A962ML85-F1
#
_cell.length_a   1.000
_cell.length_b   1.000
_cell.length_c   1.000
_cell.angle_alpha   90.00
_cell.angle_beta   90.00
_cell.angle_gamma   90.00
#
_symmetry.space_group_name_H-M   'P 1'
#
loop_
_entity.id
_entity.type
_entity.pdbx_description
1 polymer ?
#
loop_
_entity_poly.entity_id
_entity_poly.type
_entity_poly.pdbx_seq_one_letter_code
_entity_poly.pdbx_strand_id
1 'polypeptide(L)'
;LPLDVRGTAFQQRVWQALREIPAGSTASYSAIANRIGAPKAVRAVAQACAANTLAVAIPCHRVIRHDGNLSGYRWGVERKRALLEREAKT
;
A
#
# COMPACT_ATOMS: atom_id res chain seq x y z
N LEU A 1 10.73 -0.76 -16.78
CA LEU A 1 10.28 -2.13 -17.14
C LEU A 1 8.78 -2.23 -16.90
N PRO A 2 7.98 -2.80 -17.82
CA PRO A 2 6.55 -3.03 -17.62
C PRO A 2 6.32 -4.17 -16.60
N LEU A 3 5.28 -4.05 -15.77
CA LEU A 3 4.89 -5.07 -14.79
C LEU A 3 3.57 -5.73 -15.22
N ASP A 4 3.55 -7.05 -15.44
CA ASP A 4 2.30 -7.81 -15.59
C ASP A 4 1.71 -8.10 -14.19
N VAL A 5 0.87 -7.19 -13.71
CA VAL A 5 0.25 -7.31 -12.38
C VAL A 5 -1.13 -7.92 -12.50
N ARG A 6 -1.24 -9.20 -12.13
CA ARG A 6 -2.52 -9.94 -12.15
C ARG A 6 -3.29 -9.75 -10.86
N GLY A 7 -4.53 -9.29 -10.97
CA GLY A 7 -5.45 -9.09 -9.86
C GLY A 7 -6.83 -8.68 -10.36
N THR A 8 -7.80 -8.60 -9.45
CA THR A 8 -9.13 -8.08 -9.79
C THR A 8 -9.05 -6.61 -10.18
N ALA A 9 -10.07 -6.11 -10.89
CA ALA A 9 -10.15 -4.68 -11.24
C ALA A 9 -10.04 -3.77 -10.00
N PHE A 10 -10.57 -4.20 -8.86
CA PHE A 10 -10.44 -3.48 -7.60
C PHE A 10 -8.99 -3.47 -7.08
N GLN A 11 -8.31 -4.61 -7.10
CA GLN A 11 -6.90 -4.71 -6.71
C GLN A 11 -6.01 -3.84 -7.60
N GLN A 12 -6.22 -3.88 -8.92
CA GLN A 12 -5.46 -3.06 -9.86
C GLN A 12 -5.63 -1.55 -9.58
N ARG A 13 -6.86 -1.08 -9.32
CA ARG A 13 -7.12 0.31 -8.93
C ARG A 13 -6.41 0.70 -7.64
N VAL A 14 -6.44 -0.18 -6.63
CA VAL A 14 -5.69 0.04 -5.39
C VAL A 14 -4.21 0.15 -5.68
N TRP A 15 -3.63 -0.85 -6.36
CA TRP A 15 -2.18 -0.89 -6.65
C TRP A 15 -1.71 0.29 -7.49
N GLN A 16 -2.53 0.78 -8.41
CA GLN A 16 -2.24 2.01 -9.15
C GLN A 16 -2.16 3.22 -8.20
N ALA A 17 -3.15 3.39 -7.31
CA ALA A 17 -3.14 4.45 -6.31
C ALA A 17 -1.95 4.34 -5.33
N LEU A 18 -1.48 3.12 -5.02
CA LEU A 18 -0.30 2.92 -4.18
C LEU A 18 0.97 3.47 -4.84
N ARG A 19 1.12 3.29 -6.16
CA ARG A 19 2.30 3.75 -6.91
C ARG A 19 2.44 5.27 -6.95
N GLU A 20 1.36 5.99 -6.67
CA GLU A 20 1.34 7.45 -6.58
C GLU A 20 1.78 7.97 -5.20
N ILE A 21 1.99 7.10 -4.21
CA ILE A 21 2.49 7.52 -2.89
C ILE A 21 4.01 7.75 -3.03
N PRO A 22 4.53 8.97 -2.81
CA PRO A 22 5.96 9.24 -2.91
C PRO A 22 6.78 8.43 -1.90
N ALA A 23 8.06 8.18 -2.21
CA ALA A 23 8.99 7.64 -1.22
C ALA A 23 9.11 8.60 -0.03
N GLY A 24 9.21 8.04 1.19
CA GLY A 24 9.30 8.82 2.43
C GLY A 24 7.95 9.35 2.93
N SER A 25 6.87 9.15 2.15
CA SER A 25 5.50 9.50 2.54
C SER A 25 4.68 8.26 2.88
N THR A 26 3.67 8.44 3.74
CA THR A 26 2.70 7.39 4.06
C THR A 26 1.28 7.84 3.79
N ALA A 27 0.38 6.87 3.58
CA ALA A 27 -1.05 7.09 3.45
C ALA A 27 -1.81 6.11 4.33
N SER A 28 -3.02 6.47 4.77
CA SER A 28 -3.89 5.54 5.48
C SER A 28 -4.70 4.68 4.50
N TYR A 29 -5.18 3.52 4.96
CA TYR A 29 -6.12 2.71 4.17
C TYR A 29 -7.39 3.50 3.76
N SER A 30 -7.87 4.42 4.62
CA SER A 30 -9.01 5.29 4.30
C SER A 30 -8.67 6.35 3.27
N ALA A 31 -7.45 6.90 3.29
CA ALA A 31 -6.99 7.83 2.26
C ALA A 31 -6.96 7.18 0.87
N ILE A 32 -6.48 5.92 0.79
CA ILE A 32 -6.50 5.17 -0.47
C ILE A 32 -7.93 4.85 -0.90
N ALA A 33 -8.80 4.43 0.03
CA ALA A 33 -10.21 4.18 -0.26
C ALA A 33 -10.91 5.43 -0.84
N ASN A 34 -10.63 6.60 -0.29
CA ASN A 34 -11.13 7.88 -0.81
C ASN A 34 -10.55 8.20 -2.18
N ARG A 35 -9.23 8.04 -2.38
CA ARG A 35 -8.55 8.32 -3.65
C ARG A 35 -9.11 7.50 -4.80
N ILE A 36 -9.45 6.23 -4.55
CA ILE A 36 -10.05 5.37 -5.57
C ILE A 36 -11.57 5.60 -5.70
N GLY A 37 -12.19 6.56 -5.00
CA GLY A 37 -13.64 6.80 -5.07
C GLY A 37 -14.50 5.72 -4.42
N ALA A 38 -13.94 4.95 -3.48
CA ALA A 38 -14.63 3.89 -2.75
C ALA A 38 -14.47 4.07 -1.22
N PRO A 39 -14.98 5.17 -0.62
CA PRO A 39 -14.73 5.53 0.79
C PRO A 39 -15.11 4.45 1.80
N LYS A 40 -16.14 3.64 1.50
CA LYS A 40 -16.60 2.54 2.36
C LYS A 40 -15.74 1.26 2.25
N ALA A 41 -14.77 1.22 1.33
CA ALA A 41 -14.01 0.02 0.99
C ALA A 41 -12.68 -0.13 1.75
N VAL A 42 -12.52 0.53 2.91
CA VAL A 42 -11.26 0.54 3.69
C VAL A 42 -10.71 -0.86 3.96
N ARG A 43 -11.57 -1.80 4.39
CA ARG A 43 -11.17 -3.19 4.64
C ARG A 43 -10.74 -3.90 3.36
N ALA A 44 -11.43 -3.67 2.24
CA ALA A 44 -11.08 -4.25 0.95
C ALA A 44 -9.74 -3.71 0.43
N VAL A 45 -9.45 -2.42 0.64
CA VAL A 45 -8.14 -1.82 0.35
C VAL A 45 -7.05 -2.50 1.15
N ALA A 46 -7.25 -2.73 2.45
CA ALA A 46 -6.26 -3.44 3.27
C ALA A 46 -5.98 -4.86 2.76
N GLN A 47 -7.02 -5.58 2.30
CA GLN A 47 -6.85 -6.89 1.67
C GLN A 47 -6.10 -6.81 0.33
N ALA A 48 -6.39 -5.79 -0.50
CA ALA A 48 -5.65 -5.57 -1.74
C ALA A 48 -4.16 -5.25 -1.49
N CYS A 49 -3.84 -4.49 -0.44
CA CYS A 49 -2.45 -4.27 -0.01
C CYS A 49 -1.76 -5.58 0.42
N ALA A 50 -2.47 -6.45 1.16
CA ALA A 50 -1.96 -7.75 1.60
C ALA A 50 -1.81 -8.75 0.43
N ALA A 51 -2.63 -8.63 -0.61
CA ALA A 51 -2.59 -9.47 -1.80
C ALA A 51 -1.45 -9.11 -2.78
N ASN A 52 -0.81 -7.94 -2.61
CA ASN A 52 0.29 -7.52 -3.47
C ASN A 52 1.45 -8.55 -3.42
N THR A 53 1.88 -9.06 -4.57
CA THR A 53 3.04 -9.98 -4.73
C THR A 53 4.32 -9.25 -5.15
N LEU A 54 4.22 -7.98 -5.56
CA LEU A 54 5.33 -7.20 -6.11
C LEU A 54 5.74 -6.12 -5.09
N ALA A 55 6.35 -6.54 -3.98
CA ALA A 55 6.88 -5.63 -2.96
C ALA A 55 7.79 -4.57 -3.59
N VAL A 56 7.81 -3.37 -2.99
CA VAL A 56 8.63 -2.22 -3.39
C VAL A 56 8.22 -1.60 -4.73
N ALA A 57 8.04 -2.40 -5.79
CA ALA A 57 7.55 -1.95 -7.09
C ALA A 57 6.11 -1.44 -7.02
N ILE A 58 5.24 -2.14 -6.29
CA ILE A 58 3.99 -1.61 -5.77
C ILE A 58 4.21 -1.35 -4.27
N PRO A 59 4.28 -0.08 -3.83
CA PRO A 59 4.79 0.27 -2.50
C PRO A 59 3.73 0.14 -1.40
N CYS A 60 3.17 -1.06 -1.21
CA CYS A 60 2.13 -1.27 -0.19
C CYS A 60 2.65 -1.17 1.26
N HIS A 61 3.97 -1.14 1.46
CA HIS A 61 4.58 -0.81 2.75
C HIS A 61 4.32 0.64 3.19
N ARG A 62 4.02 1.56 2.25
CA ARG A 62 3.70 2.97 2.52
C ARG A 62 2.27 3.20 3.04
N VAL A 63 1.42 2.16 3.05
CA VAL A 63 0.06 2.26 3.60
C VAL A 63 0.02 1.79 5.05
N ILE A 64 -0.40 2.64 5.97
CA ILE A 64 -0.44 2.35 7.40
C ILE A 64 -1.86 2.54 7.98
N ARG A 65 -2.06 2.15 9.24
CA ARG A 65 -3.31 2.48 9.94
C ARG A 65 -3.35 3.99 10.23
N HIS A 66 -4.55 4.52 10.40
CA HIS A 66 -4.76 5.96 10.66
C HIS A 66 -4.17 6.41 12.01
N ASP A 67 -3.97 5.48 12.95
CA ASP A 67 -3.36 5.69 14.26
C ASP A 67 -1.81 5.64 14.22
N GLY A 68 -1.21 5.52 13.02
CA GLY A 68 0.23 5.42 12.84
C GLY A 68 0.79 4.00 13.02
N ASN A 69 -0.01 3.04 13.47
CA ASN A 69 0.48 1.69 13.74
C ASN A 69 0.75 0.89 12.46
N LEU A 70 1.86 0.16 12.49
CA LEU A 70 2.20 -0.79 11.44
C LEU A 70 1.43 -2.09 11.66
N SER A 71 0.70 -2.48 10.63
CA SER A 71 0.06 -3.78 10.56
C SER A 71 -0.13 -4.16 9.11
N GLY A 72 -0.43 -5.44 8.86
CA GLY A 72 -0.78 -5.92 7.53
C GLY A 72 0.36 -5.69 6.55
N TYR A 73 1.23 -6.68 6.41
CA TYR A 73 2.21 -6.71 5.34
C TYR A 73 2.53 -8.14 4.97
N ARG A 74 2.38 -8.46 3.69
CA ARG A 74 2.58 -9.83 3.19
C ARG A 74 3.95 -10.39 3.56
N TRP A 75 4.96 -9.54 3.61
CA TRP A 75 6.34 -9.94 3.88
C TRP A 75 6.80 -9.66 5.33
N GLY A 76 5.87 -9.41 6.25
CA GLY A 76 6.14 -9.23 7.68
C GLY A 76 6.38 -7.77 8.12
N VAL A 77 5.85 -7.42 9.29
CA VAL A 77 5.83 -6.02 9.80
C VAL A 77 7.24 -5.44 9.96
N GLU A 78 8.23 -6.25 10.34
CA GLU A 78 9.63 -5.82 10.46
C GLU A 78 10.20 -5.30 9.14
N ARG A 79 9.92 -5.99 8.02
CA ARG A 79 10.34 -5.54 6.70
C ARG A 79 9.66 -4.24 6.29
N LYS A 80 8.37 -4.09 6.62
CA LYS A 80 7.63 -2.86 6.37
C LYS A 80 8.26 -1.68 7.11
N ARG A 81 8.61 -1.87 8.39
CA ARG A 81 9.30 -0.87 9.20
C ARG A 81 10.65 -0.48 8.59
N ALA A 82 11.49 -1.46 8.27
CA ALA A 82 12.82 -1.22 7.69
C ALA A 82 12.76 -0.46 6.35
N LEU A 83 11.77 -0.74 5.50
CA LEU A 83 11.58 -0.02 4.24
C LEU A 83 11.18 1.44 4.48
N LEU A 84 10.24 1.69 5.40
CA LEU A 84 9.82 3.06 5.75
C LEU A 84 10.99 3.86 6.34
N GLU A 85 11.77 3.27 7.25
CA GLU A 85 12.94 3.91 7.83
C GLU A 85 14.02 4.24 6.80
N ARG A 86 14.21 3.37 5.80
CA ARG A 86 15.15 3.62 4.71
C ARG A 86 14.69 4.77 3.83
N GLU A 87 13.41 4.83 3.50
CA GLU A 87 12.84 5.90 2.68
C GLU A 87 12.83 7.25 3.40
N ALA A 88 12.70 7.28 4.73
CA ALA A 88 12.73 8.51 5.52
C ALA A 88 14.12 9.16 5.63
N LYS A 89 15.18 8.43 5.27
CA LYS A 89 16.58 8.90 5.32
C LYS A 89 17.10 9.44 3.99
N THR A 90 16.27 9.45 2.96
CA THR A 90 16.62 9.91 1.60
C THR A 90 16.05 11.29 1.37
#